data_AF-A0A7Y3KCT7-F1
#
_entry.id   AF-A0A7Y3KCT7-F1
#
_cell.length_a   1.000
_cell.length_b   1.000
_cell.length_c   1.000
_cell.angle_alpha   90.00
_cell.angle_beta   90.00
_cell.angle_gamma   90.00
#
_symmetry.space_group_name_H-M   'P 1'
#
loop_
_entity.id
_entity.type
_entity.pdbx_description
1 polymer ?
#
loop_
_entity_poly.entity_id
_entity_poly.type
_entity_poly.pdbx_seq_one_letter_code
_entity_poly.pdbx_strand_id
1 'polypeptide(L)'
;MHKPLEPRTVGTILDDTFRQFRIFFVPALVISITLYGLYNLLEALIFSFLPSSNFYQSIMATLLHAKQAALPATTPSSHEVVSVVIGSTLIALLSLIAINTIYPLMQTVYALMIKDHFEEKPKETNLFTYLTRALPYWGRYVSTYWLLLGLSALAIVILMIIGIILGILFAAIGHSSASVFGILIVIVFTIAAMVAIVFFLIRLSMTQLTIVLEERKNWSAIKRSFFLTRKAFWRIFLISVIAASVISAISSGLIFAIQIIPSTALSEFISSMIQLVWMPILPFLMINLYFDQKTRREPSHQ
;
A
#
# COMPACT_ATOMS: atom_id res chain seq x y z
N MET A 1 26.17 3.49 24.88
CA MET A 1 25.67 2.63 25.99
C MET A 1 24.24 2.21 25.65
N HIS A 2 24.04 0.99 25.14
CA HIS A 2 22.73 0.51 24.73
C HIS A 2 21.91 0.03 25.93
N LYS A 3 20.75 0.66 26.16
CA LYS A 3 19.70 0.07 26.99
C LYS A 3 19.31 -1.27 26.35
N PRO A 4 19.21 -2.38 27.10
CA PRO A 4 18.74 -3.65 26.56
C PRO A 4 17.39 -3.42 25.88
N LEU A 5 17.22 -3.97 24.68
CA LEU A 5 15.97 -3.84 23.94
C LEU A 5 14.92 -4.66 24.70
N GLU A 6 14.03 -3.97 25.39
CA GLU A 6 12.87 -4.59 26.05
C GLU A 6 11.69 -4.70 25.09
N PRO A 7 10.79 -5.68 25.29
CA PRO A 7 9.54 -5.77 24.52
C PRO A 7 8.73 -4.48 24.66
N ARG A 8 8.47 -3.78 23.56
CA ARG A 8 7.87 -2.43 23.61
C ARG A 8 6.35 -2.50 23.60
N THR A 9 5.70 -1.58 24.32
CA THR A 9 4.24 -1.40 24.23
C THR A 9 3.86 -0.71 22.91
N VAL A 10 2.59 -0.78 22.53
CA VAL A 10 2.10 -0.10 21.31
C VAL A 10 2.35 1.40 21.37
N GLY A 11 2.10 2.03 22.53
CA GLY A 11 2.35 3.46 22.73
C GLY A 11 3.82 3.84 22.53
N THR A 12 4.75 3.03 23.07
CA THR A 12 6.19 3.25 22.88
C THR A 12 6.59 3.13 21.41
N ILE A 13 6.05 2.14 20.68
CA ILE A 13 6.35 1.97 19.25
C ILE A 13 5.87 3.17 18.43
N LEU A 14 4.69 3.71 18.75
CA LEU A 14 4.16 4.90 18.09
C LEU A 14 4.99 6.15 18.45
N ASP A 15 5.33 6.36 19.73
CA ASP A 15 6.18 7.51 20.14
C ASP A 15 7.55 7.46 19.47
N ASP A 16 8.19 6.29 19.43
CA ASP A 16 9.46 6.08 18.75
C ASP A 16 9.35 6.37 17.25
N THR A 17 8.24 5.98 16.62
CA THR A 17 7.96 6.25 15.20
C THR A 17 7.85 7.75 14.95
N PHE A 18 7.07 8.48 15.75
CA PHE A 18 6.96 9.95 15.61
C PHE A 18 8.24 10.68 15.99
N ARG A 19 9.02 10.15 16.93
CA ARG A 19 10.34 10.68 17.29
C ARG A 19 11.32 10.53 16.14
N GLN A 20 11.44 9.35 15.55
CA GLN A 20 12.29 9.11 14.37
C GLN A 20 11.83 9.95 13.18
N PHE A 21 10.53 10.01 12.92
CA PHE A 21 9.98 10.85 11.86
C PHE A 21 10.36 12.32 12.06
N ARG A 22 10.30 12.85 13.29
CA ARG A 22 10.74 14.23 13.58
C ARG A 22 12.24 14.43 13.36
N ILE A 23 13.07 13.48 13.78
CA ILE A 23 14.54 13.54 13.60
C ILE A 23 14.90 13.54 12.11
N PHE A 24 14.22 12.72 11.32
CA PHE A 24 14.48 12.54 9.89
C PHE A 24 13.45 13.26 9.00
N PHE A 25 12.74 14.26 9.52
CA PHE A 25 11.57 14.85 8.83
C PHE A 25 11.93 15.33 7.42
N VAL A 26 12.97 16.16 7.31
CA VAL A 26 13.39 16.73 6.03
C VAL A 26 13.91 15.65 5.07
N PRO A 27 14.89 14.79 5.44
CA PRO A 27 15.31 13.70 4.55
C PRO A 27 14.17 12.79 4.13
N ALA A 28 13.25 12.46 5.06
CA ALA A 28 12.12 11.59 4.79
C ALA A 28 11.14 12.21 3.80
N LEU A 29 10.83 13.50 3.95
CA LEU A 29 10.00 14.26 3.02
C LEU A 29 10.61 14.32 1.63
N VAL A 30 11.90 14.62 1.51
CA VAL A 30 12.52 14.71 0.18
C VAL A 30 12.51 13.34 -0.50
N ILE A 31 12.72 12.24 0.24
CA ILE A 31 12.59 10.88 -0.31
C ILE A 31 11.16 10.60 -0.78
N SER A 32 10.16 10.96 0.03
CA SER A 32 8.75 10.81 -0.36
C SER A 32 8.41 11.61 -1.61
N ILE A 33 8.80 12.88 -1.67
CA ILE A 33 8.55 13.74 -2.83
C ILE A 33 9.26 13.18 -4.07
N THR A 34 10.53 12.80 -3.95
CA THR A 34 11.30 12.28 -5.09
C THR A 34 10.76 10.95 -5.61
N LEU A 35 10.47 10.00 -4.72
CA LEU A 35 10.06 8.67 -5.15
C LEU A 35 8.55 8.59 -5.45
N TYR A 36 7.72 9.08 -4.53
CA TYR A 36 6.27 8.97 -4.65
C TYR A 36 5.65 10.14 -5.40
N GLY A 37 6.22 11.34 -5.31
CA GLY A 37 5.78 12.48 -6.14
C GLY A 37 5.98 12.21 -7.63
N LEU A 38 7.09 11.58 -8.01
CA LEU A 38 7.33 11.16 -9.40
C LEU A 38 6.31 10.10 -9.85
N TYR A 39 5.96 9.17 -8.97
CA TYR A 39 4.90 8.20 -9.24
C TYR A 39 3.53 8.86 -9.42
N ASN A 40 3.15 9.79 -8.54
CA ASN A 40 1.89 10.52 -8.65
C ASN A 40 1.82 11.34 -9.94
N LEU A 41 2.94 11.93 -10.37
CA LEU A 41 3.00 12.65 -11.64
C LEU A 41 2.81 11.71 -12.83
N LEU A 42 3.42 10.52 -12.79
CA LEU A 42 3.24 9.49 -13.81
C LEU A 42 1.80 8.95 -13.83
N GLU A 43 1.20 8.75 -12.65
CA GLU A 43 -0.21 8.36 -12.51
C GLU A 43 -1.15 9.44 -13.07
N ALA A 44 -0.93 10.72 -12.74
CA ALA A 44 -1.72 11.83 -13.25
C ALA A 44 -1.59 11.98 -14.78
N LEU A 45 -0.38 11.79 -15.31
CA LEU A 45 -0.14 11.80 -16.75
C LEU A 45 -0.93 10.67 -17.43
N ILE A 46 -0.88 9.45 -16.91
CA ILE A 46 -1.69 8.33 -17.43
C ILE A 46 -3.18 8.63 -17.34
N PHE A 47 -3.62 9.21 -16.23
CA PHE A 47 -5.02 9.59 -16.02
C PHE A 47 -5.50 10.61 -17.08
N SER A 48 -4.63 11.55 -17.48
CA SER A 48 -4.95 12.54 -18.52
C SER A 48 -5.19 11.92 -19.91
N PHE A 49 -4.65 10.73 -20.18
CA PHE A 49 -4.85 10.01 -21.45
C PHE A 49 -6.04 9.04 -21.42
N LEU A 50 -6.66 8.80 -20.26
CA LEU A 50 -7.78 7.89 -20.13
C LEU A 50 -9.11 8.65 -20.32
N PRO A 51 -10.01 8.20 -21.22
CA PRO A 51 -11.30 8.86 -21.50
C PRO A 51 -12.31 8.93 -20.34
N SER A 52 -11.92 8.66 -19.10
CA SER A 52 -12.87 8.37 -18.01
C SER A 52 -12.49 9.03 -16.68
N SER A 53 -12.54 10.36 -16.63
CA SER A 53 -12.38 11.11 -15.37
C SER A 53 -13.50 10.86 -14.35
N ASN A 54 -14.56 10.11 -14.70
CA ASN A 54 -15.75 10.00 -13.86
C ASN A 54 -16.27 8.56 -13.69
N PHE A 55 -15.49 7.48 -13.79
CA PHE A 55 -16.06 6.14 -13.62
C PHE A 55 -16.63 5.85 -12.22
N TYR A 56 -15.94 6.28 -11.16
CA TYR A 56 -16.48 6.14 -9.80
C TYR A 56 -17.75 6.98 -9.62
N GLN A 57 -17.75 8.20 -10.15
CA GLN A 57 -18.92 9.08 -10.20
C GLN A 57 -20.04 8.49 -11.06
N SER A 58 -19.72 7.80 -12.17
CA SER A 58 -20.68 7.24 -13.10
C SER A 58 -21.24 5.91 -12.62
N ILE A 59 -20.46 5.06 -11.96
CA ILE A 59 -20.96 3.88 -11.22
C ILE A 59 -21.80 4.33 -10.04
N MET A 60 -21.33 5.27 -9.21
CA MET A 60 -22.12 5.75 -8.08
C MET A 60 -23.40 6.42 -8.56
N ALA A 61 -23.35 7.25 -9.59
CA ALA A 61 -24.53 7.80 -10.24
C ALA A 61 -25.41 6.68 -10.79
N THR A 62 -24.87 5.68 -11.49
CA THR A 62 -25.65 4.55 -12.02
C THR A 62 -26.28 3.71 -10.92
N LEU A 63 -25.61 3.46 -9.80
CA LEU A 63 -26.12 2.69 -8.66
C LEU A 63 -27.13 3.49 -7.83
N LEU A 64 -26.93 4.81 -7.69
CA LEU A 64 -27.87 5.72 -7.03
C LEU A 64 -29.12 5.96 -7.90
N HIS A 65 -28.94 6.16 -9.21
CA HIS A 65 -30.01 6.31 -10.19
C HIS A 65 -30.71 4.98 -10.51
N ALA A 66 -30.06 3.82 -10.41
CA ALA A 66 -30.72 2.52 -10.49
C ALA A 66 -31.72 2.31 -9.33
N LYS A 67 -31.60 3.07 -8.24
CA LYS A 67 -32.54 3.08 -7.11
C LYS A 67 -33.71 4.07 -7.31
N GLN A 68 -33.60 5.02 -8.23
CA GLN A 68 -34.64 6.01 -8.58
C GLN A 68 -35.18 5.70 -9.99
N ALA A 69 -36.34 5.06 -10.05
CA ALA A 69 -36.96 4.50 -11.26
C ALA A 69 -37.03 5.41 -12.52
N ALA A 70 -37.06 4.77 -13.69
CA ALA A 70 -37.75 5.18 -14.93
C ALA A 70 -37.33 6.50 -15.62
N LEU A 71 -36.07 6.61 -16.03
CA LEU A 71 -35.66 7.47 -17.15
C LEU A 71 -34.95 6.59 -18.20
N PRO A 72 -34.99 6.95 -19.50
CA PRO A 72 -34.24 6.22 -20.51
C PRO A 72 -32.75 6.39 -20.18
N ALA A 73 -32.19 5.40 -19.49
CA ALA A 73 -30.77 5.33 -19.28
C ALA A 73 -30.15 5.30 -20.68
N THR A 74 -29.38 6.33 -21.04
CA THR A 74 -28.39 6.20 -22.10
C THR A 74 -27.49 5.05 -21.67
N THR A 75 -27.80 3.85 -22.17
CA THR A 75 -26.99 2.66 -21.91
C THR A 75 -25.59 3.02 -22.41
N PRO A 76 -24.57 3.07 -21.54
CA PRO A 76 -23.23 3.41 -21.98
C PRO A 76 -22.86 2.46 -23.11
N SER A 77 -22.27 3.01 -24.18
CA SER A 77 -21.92 2.17 -25.33
C SER A 77 -20.94 1.09 -24.86
N SER A 78 -21.01 -0.11 -25.45
CA SER A 78 -20.11 -1.21 -25.07
C SER A 78 -18.63 -0.80 -25.16
N HIS A 79 -18.29 0.12 -26.07
CA HIS A 79 -16.96 0.70 -26.22
C HIS A 79 -16.55 1.63 -25.07
N GLU A 80 -17.46 2.43 -24.53
CA GLU A 80 -17.21 3.25 -23.32
C GLU A 80 -16.96 2.36 -22.11
N VAL A 81 -17.81 1.33 -21.89
CA VAL A 81 -17.63 0.41 -20.77
C VAL A 81 -16.29 -0.32 -20.86
N VAL A 82 -15.92 -0.82 -22.05
CA VAL A 82 -14.66 -1.55 -22.26
C VAL A 82 -13.45 -0.63 -22.07
N SER A 83 -13.44 0.57 -22.65
CA SER A 83 -12.31 1.50 -22.52
C SER A 83 -12.08 1.94 -21.07
N VAL A 84 -13.15 2.17 -20.32
CA VAL A 84 -13.09 2.53 -18.90
C VAL A 84 -12.56 1.38 -18.06
N VAL A 85 -13.07 0.15 -18.26
CA VAL A 85 -12.60 -1.04 -17.53
C VAL A 85 -11.11 -1.28 -17.78
N ILE A 86 -10.66 -1.14 -19.03
CA ILE A 86 -9.24 -1.25 -19.37
C ILE A 86 -8.43 -0.16 -18.65
N GLY A 87 -8.88 1.10 -18.71
CA GLY A 87 -8.21 2.23 -18.05
C GLY A 87 -8.09 2.05 -16.53
N SER A 88 -9.19 1.72 -15.85
CA SER A 88 -9.19 1.48 -14.40
C SER A 88 -8.34 0.28 -14.00
N THR A 89 -8.32 -0.76 -14.83
CA THR A 89 -7.48 -1.95 -14.59
C THR A 89 -6.00 -1.61 -14.72
N LEU A 90 -5.62 -0.83 -15.75
CA LEU A 90 -4.25 -0.37 -15.92
C LEU A 90 -3.77 0.49 -14.76
N ILE A 91 -4.60 1.43 -14.28
CA ILE A 91 -4.29 2.24 -13.10
C ILE A 91 -4.15 1.37 -11.85
N ALA A 92 -5.08 0.44 -11.61
CA ALA A 92 -5.01 -0.45 -10.46
C ALA A 92 -3.75 -1.32 -10.48
N LEU A 93 -3.38 -1.84 -11.65
CA LEU A 93 -2.12 -2.59 -11.84
C LEU A 93 -0.91 -1.68 -11.59
N LEU A 94 -0.89 -0.46 -12.12
CA LEU A 94 0.18 0.49 -11.89
C LEU A 94 0.32 0.85 -10.40
N SER A 95 -0.80 1.08 -9.71
CA SER A 95 -0.86 1.36 -8.29
C SER A 95 -0.31 0.20 -7.47
N LEU A 96 -0.68 -1.04 -7.84
CA LEU A 96 -0.15 -2.24 -7.23
C LEU A 96 1.36 -2.38 -7.48
N ILE A 97 1.83 -2.07 -8.68
CA ILE A 97 3.26 -2.09 -9.01
C ILE A 97 4.00 -1.06 -8.14
N ALA A 98 3.47 0.15 -8.06
CA ALA A 98 4.08 1.25 -7.32
C ALA A 98 4.12 1.00 -5.82
N ILE A 99 2.99 0.60 -5.21
CA ILE A 99 2.95 0.32 -3.77
C ILE A 99 3.89 -0.84 -3.40
N ASN A 100 4.06 -1.83 -4.28
CA ASN A 100 4.95 -2.97 -4.00
C ASN A 100 6.42 -2.71 -4.35
N THR A 101 6.74 -1.57 -4.94
CA THR A 101 8.08 -1.26 -5.44
C THR A 101 8.68 -0.03 -4.76
N ILE A 102 7.91 1.05 -4.68
CA ILE A 102 8.31 2.33 -4.11
C ILE A 102 8.31 2.25 -2.59
N TYR A 103 7.26 1.68 -1.98
CA TYR A 103 7.16 1.59 -0.53
C TYR A 103 8.32 0.80 0.10
N PRO A 104 8.72 -0.39 -0.41
CA PRO A 104 9.86 -1.14 0.12
C PRO A 104 11.19 -0.44 -0.15
N LEU A 105 11.32 0.30 -1.25
CA LEU A 105 12.49 1.14 -1.50
C LEU A 105 12.63 2.22 -0.43
N MET A 106 11.54 2.93 -0.12
CA MET A 106 11.53 3.93 0.96
C MET A 106 11.87 3.30 2.30
N GLN A 107 11.25 2.16 2.62
CA GLN A 107 11.52 1.40 3.84
C GLN A 107 13.00 1.01 3.96
N THR A 108 13.66 0.69 2.84
CA THR A 108 15.09 0.41 2.78
C THR A 108 15.92 1.62 3.10
N VAL A 109 15.63 2.73 2.43
CA VAL A 109 16.36 3.99 2.62
C VAL A 109 16.26 4.44 4.07
N TYR A 110 15.06 4.43 4.65
CA TYR A 110 14.87 4.81 6.05
C TYR A 110 15.54 3.84 7.03
N ALA A 111 15.53 2.53 6.73
CA ALA A 111 16.25 1.56 7.55
C ALA A 111 17.77 1.82 7.53
N LEU A 112 18.34 2.20 6.38
CA LEU A 112 19.74 2.59 6.26
C LEU A 112 20.05 3.90 7.00
N MET A 113 19.16 4.91 6.90
CA MET A 113 19.31 6.17 7.63
C MET A 113 19.31 5.97 9.14
N ILE A 114 18.39 5.15 9.65
CA ILE A 114 18.32 4.81 11.07
C ILE A 114 19.58 4.04 11.50
N LYS A 115 20.02 3.06 10.69
CA LYS A 115 21.24 2.28 10.96
C LYS A 115 22.46 3.18 11.05
N ASP A 116 22.69 4.04 10.06
CA ASP A 116 23.84 4.96 10.04
C ASP A 116 23.79 5.96 11.22
N HIS A 117 22.59 6.40 11.61
CA HIS A 117 22.43 7.26 12.78
C HIS A 117 22.78 6.57 14.10
N PHE A 118 22.43 5.30 14.26
CA PHE A 118 22.80 4.52 15.44
C PHE A 118 24.29 4.14 15.46
N GLU A 119 24.90 3.96 14.29
CA GLU A 119 26.33 3.67 14.14
C GLU A 119 27.21 4.95 14.23
N GLU A 120 26.61 6.11 14.56
CA GLU A 120 27.27 7.42 14.66
C GLU A 120 28.11 7.78 13.41
N LYS A 121 27.71 7.24 12.25
CA LYS A 121 28.37 7.56 10.97
C LYS A 121 28.11 9.02 10.62
N PRO A 122 29.05 9.68 9.92
CA PRO A 122 28.84 11.04 9.45
C PRO A 122 27.54 11.09 8.64
N LYS A 123 26.66 12.04 8.99
CA LYS A 123 25.39 12.22 8.30
C LYS A 123 25.68 12.50 6.83
N GLU A 124 25.37 11.56 5.97
CA GLU A 124 25.42 11.80 4.55
C GLU A 124 24.33 12.81 4.19
N THR A 125 24.76 13.97 3.69
CA THR A 125 23.85 15.03 3.25
C THR A 125 23.22 14.72 1.90
N ASN A 126 23.82 13.80 1.13
CA ASN A 126 23.36 13.50 -0.22
C ASN A 126 22.38 12.31 -0.23
N LEU A 127 21.14 12.59 -0.62
CA LEU A 127 20.07 11.61 -0.79
C LEU A 127 20.42 10.55 -1.85
N PHE A 128 21.19 10.94 -2.86
CA PHE A 128 21.60 10.03 -3.92
C PHE A 128 22.47 8.90 -3.38
N THR A 129 23.27 9.14 -2.33
CA THR A 129 24.06 8.05 -1.73
C THR A 129 23.17 7.02 -1.04
N TYR A 130 22.15 7.47 -0.31
CA TYR A 130 21.20 6.54 0.32
C TYR A 130 20.41 5.74 -0.71
N LEU A 131 19.98 6.38 -1.80
CA LEU A 131 19.29 5.70 -2.90
C LEU A 131 20.19 4.67 -3.58
N THR A 132 21.41 5.05 -3.96
CA THR A 132 22.36 4.13 -4.61
C THR A 132 22.75 2.95 -3.71
N ARG A 133 22.89 3.17 -2.39
CA ARG A 133 23.07 2.10 -1.40
C ARG A 133 21.83 1.22 -1.26
N ALA A 134 20.62 1.77 -1.40
CA ALA A 134 19.37 1.03 -1.31
C ALA A 134 19.09 0.17 -2.55
N LEU A 135 19.52 0.60 -3.75
CA LEU A 135 19.23 -0.05 -5.02
C LEU A 135 19.61 -1.54 -5.08
N PRO A 136 20.79 -2.00 -4.62
CA PRO A 136 21.12 -3.42 -4.61
C PRO A 136 20.18 -4.26 -3.72
N TYR A 137 19.77 -3.74 -2.57
CA TYR A 137 18.83 -4.43 -1.68
C TYR A 137 17.41 -4.45 -2.27
N TRP A 138 17.01 -3.35 -2.90
CA TRP A 138 15.76 -3.26 -3.63
C TRP A 138 15.72 -4.21 -4.84
N GLY A 139 16.80 -4.32 -5.62
CA GLY A 139 16.87 -5.27 -6.74
C GLY A 139 16.74 -6.72 -6.29
N ARG A 140 17.33 -7.08 -5.15
CA ARG A 140 17.18 -8.42 -4.53
C ARG A 140 15.75 -8.68 -4.04
N TYR A 141 15.11 -7.64 -3.50
CA TYR A 141 13.71 -7.72 -3.12
C TYR A 141 12.83 -7.90 -4.33
N VAL A 142 12.96 -7.04 -5.35
CA VAL A 142 12.17 -7.11 -6.56
C VAL A 142 12.29 -8.49 -7.19
N SER A 143 13.50 -9.03 -7.37
CA SER A 143 13.68 -10.33 -8.03
C SER A 143 13.00 -11.51 -7.31
N THR A 144 12.95 -11.51 -5.98
CA THR A 144 12.36 -12.61 -5.20
C THR A 144 10.88 -12.35 -4.91
N TYR A 145 10.54 -11.11 -4.60
CA TYR A 145 9.25 -10.70 -4.08
C TYR A 145 8.23 -10.46 -5.17
N TRP A 146 8.63 -9.89 -6.31
CA TRP A 146 7.70 -9.70 -7.44
C TRP A 146 7.23 -11.01 -8.03
N LEU A 147 8.02 -12.07 -8.00
CA LEU A 147 7.55 -13.40 -8.42
C LEU A 147 6.39 -13.87 -7.53
N LEU A 148 6.50 -13.69 -6.22
CA LEU A 148 5.49 -14.17 -5.28
C LEU A 148 4.28 -13.25 -5.18
N LEU A 149 4.50 -11.94 -5.20
CA LEU A 149 3.41 -10.99 -5.26
C LEU A 149 2.73 -10.98 -6.61
N GLY A 150 3.47 -11.04 -7.71
CA GLY A 150 2.92 -11.19 -9.05
C GLY A 150 2.08 -12.46 -9.14
N LEU A 151 2.54 -13.58 -8.59
CA LEU A 151 1.75 -14.81 -8.50
C LEU A 151 0.51 -14.63 -7.61
N SER A 152 0.61 -13.95 -6.48
CA SER A 152 -0.54 -13.70 -5.60
C SER A 152 -1.57 -12.76 -6.21
N ALA A 153 -1.13 -11.66 -6.84
CA ALA A 153 -1.97 -10.70 -7.54
C ALA A 153 -2.63 -11.33 -8.76
N LEU A 154 -1.88 -12.14 -9.53
CA LEU A 154 -2.43 -12.92 -10.63
C LEU A 154 -3.45 -13.94 -10.15
N ALA A 155 -3.20 -14.65 -9.05
CA ALA A 155 -4.17 -15.55 -8.44
C ALA A 155 -5.45 -14.81 -8.01
N ILE A 156 -5.32 -13.60 -7.46
CA ILE A 156 -6.46 -12.76 -7.07
C ILE A 156 -7.24 -12.27 -8.30
N VAL A 157 -6.55 -11.79 -9.33
CA VAL A 157 -7.18 -11.37 -10.59
C VAL A 157 -7.92 -12.55 -11.21
N ILE A 158 -7.32 -13.74 -11.23
CA ILE A 158 -7.97 -14.97 -11.68
C ILE A 158 -9.21 -15.28 -10.83
N LEU A 159 -9.12 -15.21 -9.49
CA LEU A 159 -10.26 -15.44 -8.60
C LEU A 159 -11.39 -14.43 -8.85
N MET A 160 -11.08 -13.17 -9.11
CA MET A 160 -12.06 -12.14 -9.45
C MET A 160 -12.69 -12.40 -10.82
N ILE A 161 -11.89 -12.74 -11.83
CA ILE A 161 -12.38 -13.11 -13.17
C ILE A 161 -13.30 -14.33 -13.08
N ILE A 162 -12.92 -15.36 -12.32
CA ILE A 162 -13.76 -16.54 -12.07
C ILE A 162 -15.07 -16.12 -11.40
N GLY A 163 -15.03 -15.26 -10.38
CA GLY A 163 -16.23 -14.74 -9.72
C GLY A 163 -17.16 -14.00 -10.69
N ILE A 164 -16.60 -13.15 -11.55
CA ILE A 164 -17.35 -12.41 -12.58
C ILE A 164 -17.96 -13.37 -13.61
N ILE A 165 -17.17 -14.31 -14.13
CA ILE A 165 -17.64 -15.32 -15.11
C ILE A 165 -18.77 -16.14 -14.51
N LEU A 166 -18.61 -16.63 -13.28
CA LEU A 166 -19.66 -17.37 -12.58
C LEU A 166 -20.90 -16.50 -12.39
N GLY A 167 -20.75 -15.25 -11.97
CA GLY A 167 -21.86 -14.30 -11.82
C GLY A 167 -22.65 -14.10 -13.13
N ILE A 168 -21.94 -13.93 -14.25
CA ILE A 168 -22.54 -13.79 -15.59
C ILE A 168 -23.26 -15.08 -16.00
N LEU A 169 -22.63 -16.24 -15.81
CA LEU A 169 -23.21 -17.54 -16.14
C LEU A 169 -24.51 -17.80 -15.34
N PHE A 170 -24.52 -17.50 -14.05
CA PHE A 170 -25.73 -17.62 -13.22
C PHE A 170 -26.82 -16.64 -13.64
N ALA A 171 -26.48 -15.39 -13.98
CA ALA A 171 -27.44 -14.42 -14.50
C ALA A 171 -28.05 -14.86 -15.84
N ALA A 172 -27.28 -15.52 -16.72
CA ALA A 172 -27.73 -16.00 -18.02
C ALA A 172 -28.75 -17.16 -17.93
N ILE A 173 -28.79 -17.89 -16.81
CA ILE A 173 -29.72 -19.02 -16.59
C ILE A 173 -31.14 -18.51 -16.22
N GLY A 174 -31.37 -17.19 -16.16
CA GLY A 174 -32.71 -16.59 -16.26
C GLY A 174 -33.64 -16.78 -15.06
N HIS A 175 -33.18 -17.35 -13.96
CA HIS A 175 -33.98 -17.45 -12.74
C HIS A 175 -33.84 -16.17 -11.92
N SER A 176 -34.96 -15.60 -11.47
CA SER A 176 -34.97 -14.39 -10.63
C SER A 176 -34.11 -14.55 -9.36
N SER A 177 -34.01 -15.78 -8.83
CA SER A 177 -33.13 -16.17 -7.71
C SER A 177 -31.66 -16.36 -8.10
N ALA A 178 -31.34 -16.60 -9.38
CA ALA A 178 -29.95 -16.81 -9.84
C ALA A 178 -29.14 -15.50 -9.88
N SER A 179 -29.81 -14.35 -10.04
CA SER A 179 -29.18 -13.03 -9.93
C SER A 179 -28.62 -12.76 -8.52
N VAL A 180 -29.39 -13.12 -7.48
CA VAL A 180 -28.99 -12.98 -6.07
C VAL A 180 -27.84 -13.93 -5.73
N PHE A 181 -27.90 -15.17 -6.20
CA PHE A 181 -26.83 -16.15 -6.01
C PHE A 181 -25.52 -15.72 -6.69
N GLY A 182 -25.58 -15.19 -7.92
CA GLY A 182 -24.41 -14.68 -8.64
C GLY A 182 -23.71 -13.54 -7.87
N ILE A 183 -24.48 -12.58 -7.35
CA ILE A 183 -23.95 -11.48 -6.54
C ILE A 183 -23.30 -12.01 -5.25
N LEU A 184 -23.94 -12.98 -4.59
CA LEU A 184 -23.43 -13.55 -3.34
C LEU A 184 -22.09 -14.28 -3.56
N ILE A 185 -21.94 -15.01 -4.67
CA ILE A 185 -20.67 -15.65 -5.06
C ILE A 185 -19.57 -14.61 -5.27
N VAL A 186 -19.85 -13.54 -6.03
CA VAL A 186 -18.87 -12.45 -6.25
C VAL A 186 -18.41 -11.87 -4.92
N ILE A 187 -19.35 -11.53 -4.02
CA ILE A 187 -19.04 -10.98 -2.70
C ILE A 187 -18.14 -11.93 -1.89
N VAL A 188 -18.45 -13.23 -1.84
CA VAL A 188 -17.66 -14.22 -1.10
C VAL A 188 -16.24 -14.32 -1.65
N PHE A 189 -16.08 -14.39 -2.97
CA PHE A 189 -14.76 -14.43 -3.60
C PHE A 189 -13.96 -13.15 -3.40
N THR A 190 -14.61 -11.99 -3.45
CA THR A 190 -13.98 -10.70 -3.16
C THR A 190 -13.49 -10.63 -1.71
N ILE A 191 -14.31 -11.06 -0.74
CA ILE A 191 -13.92 -11.09 0.67
C ILE A 191 -12.75 -12.08 0.88
N ALA A 192 -12.83 -13.28 0.31
CA ALA A 192 -11.76 -14.27 0.41
C ALA A 192 -10.44 -13.74 -0.18
N ALA A 193 -10.50 -13.08 -1.35
CA ALA A 193 -9.35 -12.43 -1.95
C ALA A 193 -8.78 -11.32 -1.05
N MET A 194 -9.64 -10.48 -0.46
CA MET A 194 -9.20 -9.40 0.43
C MET A 194 -8.52 -9.93 1.69
N VAL A 195 -9.05 -11.00 2.29
CA VAL A 195 -8.43 -11.67 3.45
C VAL A 195 -7.07 -12.26 3.07
N ALA A 196 -6.96 -12.90 1.90
CA ALA A 196 -5.69 -13.45 1.41
C ALA A 196 -4.65 -12.34 1.20
N ILE A 197 -5.03 -11.21 0.59
CA ILE A 197 -4.16 -10.04 0.39
C ILE A 197 -3.62 -9.56 1.73
N VAL A 198 -4.50 -9.26 2.69
CA VAL A 198 -4.11 -8.76 4.00
C VAL A 198 -3.20 -9.75 4.71
N PHE A 199 -3.52 -11.04 4.62
CA PHE A 199 -2.69 -12.09 5.20
C PHE A 199 -1.27 -12.06 4.62
N PHE A 200 -1.12 -12.05 3.29
CA PHE A 200 0.19 -12.03 2.64
C PHE A 200 0.94 -10.71 2.88
N LEU A 201 0.27 -9.55 2.82
CA LEU A 201 0.88 -8.25 3.09
C LEU A 201 1.50 -8.20 4.48
N ILE A 202 0.78 -8.64 5.52
CA ILE A 202 1.31 -8.66 6.89
C ILE A 202 2.43 -9.69 7.02
N ARG A 203 2.25 -10.90 6.47
CA ARG A 203 3.27 -11.95 6.54
C ARG A 203 4.57 -11.58 5.85
N LEU A 204 4.50 -10.78 4.81
CA LEU A 204 5.62 -10.38 3.98
C LEU A 204 6.16 -8.98 4.31
N SER A 205 5.46 -8.20 5.14
CA SER A 205 5.81 -6.82 5.52
C SER A 205 7.25 -6.66 6.05
N MET A 206 7.82 -7.71 6.65
CA MET A 206 9.16 -7.70 7.24
C MET A 206 10.24 -8.22 6.28
N THR A 207 9.87 -8.71 5.10
CA THR A 207 10.82 -9.30 4.13
C THR A 207 11.88 -8.28 3.76
N GLN A 208 11.48 -7.04 3.43
CA GLN A 208 12.44 -6.01 3.03
C GLN A 208 13.43 -5.67 4.14
N LEU A 209 12.93 -5.54 5.37
CA LEU A 209 13.76 -5.25 6.52
C LEU A 209 14.75 -6.38 6.82
N THR A 210 14.37 -7.64 6.60
CA THR A 210 15.31 -8.76 6.73
C THR A 210 16.39 -8.78 5.64
N ILE A 211 16.08 -8.31 4.43
CA ILE A 211 17.08 -8.20 3.34
C ILE A 211 18.08 -7.09 3.66
N VAL A 212 17.62 -5.98 4.20
CA VAL A 212 18.45 -4.78 4.45
C VAL A 212 19.22 -4.88 5.76
N LEU A 213 18.57 -5.30 6.85
CA LEU A 213 19.14 -5.28 8.20
C LEU A 213 19.79 -6.60 8.60
N GLU A 214 19.38 -7.74 8.03
CA GLU A 214 20.01 -9.05 8.28
C GLU A 214 20.78 -9.58 7.05
N GLU A 215 20.84 -8.80 5.96
CA GLU A 215 21.51 -9.18 4.70
C GLU A 215 21.08 -10.54 4.13
N ARG A 216 19.87 -11.01 4.49
CA ARG A 216 19.35 -12.29 4.01
C ARG A 216 18.97 -12.21 2.54
N LYS A 217 19.11 -13.33 1.84
CA LYS A 217 18.83 -13.43 0.40
C LYS A 217 17.61 -14.33 0.14
N ASN A 218 16.84 -13.96 -0.88
CA ASN A 218 15.80 -14.77 -1.50
C ASN A 218 14.80 -15.38 -0.50
N TRP A 219 14.55 -16.68 -0.61
CA TRP A 219 13.65 -17.44 0.25
C TRP A 219 14.01 -17.41 1.75
N SER A 220 15.28 -17.19 2.11
CA SER A 220 15.68 -17.08 3.51
C SER A 220 15.07 -15.84 4.18
N ALA A 221 15.00 -14.72 3.45
CA ALA A 221 14.34 -13.49 3.91
C ALA A 221 12.84 -13.69 4.13
N ILE A 222 12.18 -14.42 3.22
CA ILE A 222 10.74 -14.71 3.32
C ILE A 222 10.45 -15.62 4.50
N LYS A 223 11.16 -16.75 4.62
CA LYS A 223 11.02 -17.66 5.78
C LYS A 223 11.24 -16.91 7.09
N ARG A 224 12.20 -15.98 7.10
CA ARG A 224 12.46 -15.11 8.24
C ARG A 224 11.29 -14.17 8.55
N SER A 225 10.73 -13.49 7.54
CA SER A 225 9.52 -12.66 7.71
C SER A 225 8.35 -13.46 8.28
N PHE A 226 8.12 -14.67 7.77
CA PHE A 226 7.08 -15.56 8.29
C PHE A 226 7.33 -15.97 9.75
N PHE A 227 8.59 -16.24 10.13
CA PHE A 227 8.97 -16.57 11.50
C PHE A 227 8.68 -15.41 12.46
N LEU A 228 9.10 -14.19 12.10
CA LEU A 228 8.88 -12.99 12.91
C LEU A 228 7.38 -12.72 13.10
N THR A 229 6.60 -12.78 12.02
CA THR A 229 5.16 -12.45 12.02
C THR A 229 4.26 -13.53 12.64
N ARG A 230 4.72 -14.78 12.83
CA ARG A 230 3.86 -15.94 13.18
C ARG A 230 2.98 -15.80 14.42
N LYS A 231 3.50 -15.26 15.52
CA LYS A 231 2.76 -15.10 16.78
C LYS A 231 2.27 -13.67 17.00
N ALA A 232 2.64 -12.74 16.12
CA ALA A 232 2.34 -11.31 16.25
C ALA A 232 1.51 -10.76 15.08
N PHE A 233 0.95 -11.63 14.24
CA PHE A 233 0.15 -11.25 13.08
C PHE A 233 -0.90 -10.18 13.42
N TRP A 234 -1.76 -10.48 14.40
CA TRP A 234 -2.81 -9.56 14.82
C TRP A 234 -2.28 -8.25 15.39
N ARG A 235 -1.17 -8.29 16.12
CA ARG A 235 -0.55 -7.08 16.67
C ARG A 235 0.01 -6.19 15.57
N ILE A 236 0.76 -6.76 14.62
CA ILE A 236 1.29 -6.02 13.46
C ILE A 236 0.13 -5.47 12.64
N PHE A 237 -0.87 -6.30 12.34
CA PHE A 237 -2.06 -5.90 11.60
C PHE A 237 -2.80 -4.73 12.27
N LEU A 238 -3.21 -4.87 13.53
CA LEU A 238 -3.98 -3.85 14.24
C LEU A 238 -3.20 -2.54 14.39
N ILE A 239 -1.90 -2.58 14.73
CA ILE A 239 -1.08 -1.37 14.83
C ILE A 239 -0.98 -0.68 13.46
N SER A 240 -0.80 -1.45 12.40
CA SER A 240 -0.71 -0.91 11.03
C SER A 240 -2.04 -0.29 10.60
N VAL A 241 -3.16 -0.96 10.89
CA VAL A 241 -4.51 -0.46 10.60
C VAL A 241 -4.76 0.82 11.38
N ILE A 242 -4.50 0.86 12.69
CA ILE A 242 -4.70 2.06 13.51
C ILE A 242 -3.86 3.23 12.97
N ALA A 243 -2.57 2.99 12.68
CA ALA A 243 -1.71 4.03 12.13
C ALA A 243 -2.20 4.53 10.77
N ALA A 244 -2.56 3.61 9.86
CA ALA A 244 -3.08 3.97 8.55
C ALA A 244 -4.43 4.71 8.64
N SER A 245 -5.33 4.29 9.52
CA SER A 245 -6.62 4.96 9.76
C SER A 245 -6.43 6.36 10.31
N VAL A 246 -5.50 6.57 11.26
CA VAL A 246 -5.20 7.90 11.81
C VAL A 246 -4.63 8.81 10.72
N ILE A 247 -3.65 8.33 9.94
CA ILE A 247 -3.07 9.07 8.82
C ILE A 247 -4.14 9.43 7.79
N SER A 248 -5.01 8.48 7.45
CA SER A 248 -6.10 8.66 6.49
C SER A 248 -7.12 9.68 7.00
N ALA A 249 -7.53 9.61 8.27
CA ALA A 249 -8.46 10.56 8.88
C ALA A 249 -7.91 11.99 8.93
N ILE A 250 -6.63 12.14 9.25
CA ILE A 250 -5.95 13.46 9.23
C ILE A 250 -5.90 13.98 7.79
N SER A 251 -5.49 13.13 6.85
CA SER A 251 -5.37 13.52 5.43
C SER A 251 -6.72 13.91 4.84
N SER A 252 -7.78 13.14 5.10
CA SER A 252 -9.12 13.42 4.59
C SER A 252 -9.71 14.70 5.18
N GLY A 253 -9.50 14.97 6.47
CA GLY A 253 -9.91 16.22 7.11
C GLY A 253 -9.24 17.44 6.48
N LEU A 254 -7.93 17.36 6.21
CA LEU A 254 -7.18 18.43 5.54
C LEU A 254 -7.63 18.62 4.09
N ILE A 255 -7.77 17.53 3.33
CA ILE A 255 -8.23 17.55 1.94
C ILE A 255 -9.64 18.16 1.86
N PHE A 256 -10.53 17.79 2.78
CA PHE A 256 -11.88 18.35 2.84
C PHE A 256 -11.87 19.86 3.05
N ALA A 257 -11.01 20.38 3.94
CA ALA A 257 -10.86 21.82 4.15
C ALA A 257 -10.38 22.57 2.89
N ILE A 258 -9.60 21.91 2.03
CA ILE A 258 -9.03 22.48 0.81
C ILE A 258 -10.04 22.54 -0.35
N GLN A 259 -11.12 21.77 -0.30
CA GLN A 259 -12.16 21.80 -1.34
C GLN A 259 -12.90 23.15 -1.43
N ILE A 260 -12.68 24.05 -0.46
CA ILE A 260 -13.18 25.44 -0.50
C ILE A 260 -12.42 26.27 -1.55
N ILE A 261 -11.23 25.84 -1.97
CA ILE A 261 -10.42 26.54 -2.98
C ILE A 261 -11.10 26.37 -4.36
N PRO A 262 -11.44 27.46 -5.08
CA PRO A 262 -12.16 27.37 -6.36
C PRO A 262 -11.40 26.70 -7.50
N SER A 263 -10.06 26.61 -7.39
CA SER A 263 -9.21 25.99 -8.40
C SER A 263 -9.04 24.50 -8.14
N THR A 264 -9.55 23.66 -9.03
CA THR A 264 -9.42 22.20 -9.00
C THR A 264 -7.97 21.74 -9.12
N ALA A 265 -7.20 22.34 -10.02
CA ALA A 265 -5.79 22.00 -10.19
C ALA A 265 -4.96 22.31 -8.93
N LEU A 266 -5.22 23.46 -8.30
CA LEU A 266 -4.53 23.85 -7.07
C LEU A 266 -4.94 22.95 -5.89
N SER A 267 -6.23 22.61 -5.76
CA SER A 267 -6.71 21.73 -4.69
C SER A 267 -6.16 20.32 -4.81
N GLU A 268 -6.06 19.77 -6.02
CA GLU A 268 -5.41 18.48 -6.31
C GLU A 268 -3.92 18.50 -5.97
N PHE A 269 -3.20 19.56 -6.40
CA PHE A 269 -1.79 19.72 -6.08
C PHE A 269 -1.55 19.75 -4.57
N ILE A 270 -2.28 20.57 -3.82
CA ILE A 270 -2.13 20.65 -2.35
C ILE A 270 -2.51 19.31 -1.70
N SER A 271 -3.56 18.64 -2.18
CA SER A 271 -3.95 17.32 -1.68
C SER A 271 -2.84 16.29 -1.86
N SER A 272 -2.16 16.29 -3.01
CA SER A 272 -1.01 15.43 -3.28
C SER A 272 0.17 15.73 -2.34
N MET A 273 0.43 17.01 -2.05
CA MET A 273 1.47 17.41 -1.11
C MET A 273 1.16 16.96 0.31
N ILE A 274 -0.10 17.07 0.76
CA ILE A 274 -0.51 16.58 2.09
C ILE A 274 -0.28 15.10 2.24
N GLN A 275 -0.63 14.30 1.23
CA GLN A 275 -0.42 12.85 1.26
C GLN A 275 1.07 12.51 1.37
N LEU A 276 1.93 13.25 0.67
CA LEU A 276 3.39 13.05 0.72
C LEU A 276 3.98 13.31 2.12
N VAL A 277 3.40 14.24 2.89
CA VAL A 277 3.90 14.56 4.23
C VAL A 277 3.79 13.39 5.19
N TRP A 278 2.69 12.64 5.13
CA TRP A 278 2.41 11.55 6.06
C TRP A 278 2.97 10.20 5.61
N MET A 279 3.33 10.10 4.32
CA MET A 279 3.80 8.87 3.70
C MET A 279 4.96 8.18 4.45
N PRO A 280 5.97 8.89 5.01
CA PRO A 280 7.08 8.23 5.71
C PRO A 280 6.69 7.49 6.99
N ILE A 281 5.55 7.82 7.61
CA ILE A 281 5.20 7.31 8.95
C ILE A 281 5.06 5.78 8.95
N LEU A 282 4.39 5.21 7.94
CA LEU A 282 4.17 3.76 7.89
C LEU A 282 5.48 2.97 7.72
N PRO A 283 6.42 3.35 6.84
CA PRO A 283 7.76 2.75 6.81
C PRO A 283 8.52 2.82 8.14
N PHE A 284 8.52 3.97 8.82
CA PHE A 284 9.15 4.11 10.15
C PHE A 284 8.50 3.18 11.17
N LEU A 285 7.16 3.10 11.17
CA LEU A 285 6.41 2.20 12.04
C LEU A 285 6.82 0.74 11.81
N MET A 286 6.94 0.32 10.55
CA MET A 286 7.35 -1.04 10.20
C MET A 286 8.77 -1.35 10.66
N ILE A 287 9.70 -0.38 10.58
CA ILE A 287 11.07 -0.54 11.08
C ILE A 287 11.06 -0.76 12.60
N ASN A 288 10.28 0.03 13.35
CA ASN A 288 10.17 -0.13 14.79
C ASN A 288 9.48 -1.45 15.19
N LEU A 289 8.43 -1.84 14.46
CA LEU A 289 7.78 -3.14 14.63
C LEU A 289 8.74 -4.30 14.36
N TYR A 290 9.59 -4.18 13.34
CA TYR A 290 10.61 -5.17 13.04
C TYR A 290 11.60 -5.34 14.20
N PHE A 291 12.14 -4.24 14.73
CA PHE A 291 13.06 -4.32 15.87
C PHE A 291 12.37 -4.92 17.10
N ASP A 292 11.13 -4.52 17.43
CA ASP A 292 10.37 -5.11 18.53
C ASP A 292 10.13 -6.62 18.32
N GLN A 293 9.77 -7.05 17.11
CA GLN A 293 9.57 -8.47 16.82
C GLN A 293 10.87 -9.26 16.90
N LYS A 294 11.98 -8.70 16.40
CA LYS A 294 13.29 -9.34 16.47
C LYS A 294 13.68 -9.55 17.94
N THR A 295 13.60 -8.51 18.76
CA THR A 295 13.90 -8.58 20.20
C THR A 295 13.04 -9.60 20.95
N ARG A 296 11.74 -9.72 20.63
CA ARG A 296 10.85 -10.70 21.28
C ARG A 296 11.13 -12.15 20.90
N ARG A 297 11.72 -12.39 19.74
CA ARG A 297 12.00 -13.74 19.21
C ARG A 297 13.42 -14.19 19.46
N GLU A 298 14.33 -13.23 19.51
CA GLU A 298 15.74 -13.39 19.78
C GLU A 298 16.10 -12.36 20.85
N PRO A 299 15.68 -12.57 22.11
CA PRO A 299 16.22 -11.78 23.19
C PRO A 299 17.73 -11.99 23.14
N SER A 300 18.47 -10.91 22.90
CA SER A 300 19.93 -10.97 22.90
C SER A 300 20.33 -11.52 24.26
N HIS A 301 20.78 -12.77 24.30
CA HIS A 301 21.56 -13.26 25.42
C HIS A 301 22.81 -12.40 25.43
N GLN A 302 22.81 -11.39 26.29
CA GLN A 302 24.03 -10.80 26.81
C GLN A 302 24.63 -11.78 27.82
#